data_AF-A0A1G6IDW1-F1
#
_entry.id   AF-A0A1G6IDW1-F1
#
_cell.length_a   1.000
_cell.length_b   1.000
_cell.length_c   1.000
_cell.angle_alpha   90.00
_cell.angle_beta   90.00
_cell.angle_gamma   90.00
#
_symmetry.space_group_name_H-M   'P 1'
#
loop_
_entity.id
_entity.type
_entity.pdbx_description
1 polymer ?
#
loop_
_entity_poly.entity_id
_entity_poly.type
_entity_poly.pdbx_seq_one_letter_code
_entity_poly.pdbx_strand_id
1 'polypeptide(L)'
;MRHRFTAALPLGMLLLASCGPHKLALPDNPVDRAATCAVVSAASSRASAPSVAGGLGFDAQTQIIHYAMLAGTDDKGLSAKRTAAVIARMSELEGHITGGKWQKLAGPCNQAFPEVKKVTGIALPASKFDAQLGCYALGDFLTRSVQTSDPKGETTLATYSKLHRKLDAPIGAGLKERGASKVEKTQLLKDEALGRMTRLGAPVKVMEMCTSRFT
;
A
#
# COMPACT_ATOMS: atom_id res chain seq x y z
N MET A 1 25.60 -36.34 66.93
CA MET A 1 25.14 -36.49 65.53
C MET A 1 24.04 -35.46 65.29
N ARG A 2 24.29 -34.41 64.48
CA ARG A 2 23.70 -34.21 63.13
C ARG A 2 22.16 -34.06 63.20
N HIS A 3 21.48 -32.96 62.82
CA HIS A 3 21.77 -31.89 61.86
C HIS A 3 21.03 -30.58 62.25
N ARG A 4 21.69 -29.43 62.02
CA ARG A 4 21.07 -28.09 61.95
C ARG A 4 20.43 -27.91 60.57
N PHE A 5 19.14 -27.61 60.50
CA PHE A 5 18.49 -27.17 59.26
C PHE A 5 18.42 -25.64 59.26
N THR A 6 19.30 -25.02 58.49
CA THR A 6 19.26 -23.59 58.16
C THR A 6 18.41 -23.44 56.90
N ALA A 7 17.20 -22.91 57.03
CA ALA A 7 16.37 -22.55 55.89
C ALA A 7 16.83 -21.18 55.34
N ALA A 8 17.54 -21.21 54.21
CA ALA A 8 17.83 -20.01 53.42
C ALA A 8 16.64 -19.72 52.50
N LEU A 9 15.94 -18.61 52.74
CA LEU A 9 15.01 -18.03 51.78
C LEU A 9 15.81 -17.39 50.63
N PRO A 10 15.66 -17.81 49.37
CA PRO A 10 16.16 -17.03 48.26
C PRO A 10 15.23 -15.83 48.06
N LEU A 11 15.75 -14.62 48.26
CA LEU A 11 15.15 -13.41 47.69
C LEU A 11 15.13 -13.58 46.17
N GLY A 12 13.99 -13.98 45.64
CA GLY A 12 13.68 -13.88 44.23
C GLY A 12 13.61 -12.41 43.85
N MET A 13 14.73 -11.85 43.40
CA MET A 13 14.75 -10.63 42.62
C MET A 13 13.79 -10.81 41.44
N LEU A 14 12.62 -10.20 41.54
CA LEU A 14 11.79 -9.87 40.38
C LEU A 14 12.64 -8.98 39.47
N LEU A 15 13.23 -9.61 38.44
CA LEU A 15 13.72 -8.92 37.27
C LEU A 15 12.52 -8.27 36.58
N LEU A 16 12.16 -7.07 37.06
CA LEU A 16 11.39 -6.11 36.28
C LEU A 16 12.25 -5.77 35.07
N ALA A 17 12.05 -6.56 34.01
CA ALA A 17 12.59 -6.30 32.69
C ALA A 17 12.33 -4.83 32.37
N SER A 18 13.42 -4.14 32.08
CA SER A 18 13.50 -2.73 31.76
C SER A 18 12.47 -2.35 30.68
N CYS A 19 11.44 -1.57 31.07
CA CYS A 19 10.80 -0.63 30.16
C CYS A 19 11.77 0.53 29.92
N GLY A 20 12.84 0.26 29.16
CA GLY A 20 13.65 1.30 28.55
C GLY A 20 12.80 2.12 27.56
N PRO A 21 13.23 3.33 27.16
CA PRO A 21 12.47 4.17 26.24
C PRO A 21 12.26 3.39 24.95
N HIS A 22 11.03 2.92 24.73
CA HIS A 22 10.66 2.24 23.50
C HIS A 22 10.91 3.23 22.37
N LYS A 23 12.00 3.00 21.63
CA LYS A 23 12.32 3.79 20.45
C LYS A 23 11.08 3.68 19.56
N LEU A 24 10.50 4.81 19.18
CA LEU A 24 9.32 4.84 18.31
C LEU A 24 9.69 4.08 17.03
N ALA A 25 9.17 2.87 16.91
CA ALA A 25 9.53 1.90 15.88
C ALA A 25 8.27 1.51 15.11
N LEU A 26 8.47 1.08 13.87
CA LEU A 26 7.36 0.55 13.09
C LEU A 26 6.90 -0.79 13.67
N PRO A 27 5.59 -1.09 13.64
CA PRO A 27 5.07 -2.39 14.02
C PRO A 27 5.69 -3.53 13.21
N ASP A 28 5.84 -4.71 13.81
CA ASP A 28 6.31 -5.91 13.09
C ASP A 28 5.23 -6.50 12.19
N ASN A 29 3.96 -6.42 12.60
CA ASN A 29 2.84 -6.87 11.78
C ASN A 29 2.80 -6.06 10.46
N PRO A 30 2.77 -6.70 9.28
CA PRO A 30 2.86 -6.00 8.00
C PRO A 30 1.62 -5.12 7.71
N VAL A 31 0.44 -5.49 8.21
CA VAL A 31 -0.79 -4.68 8.08
C VAL A 31 -0.68 -3.42 8.94
N ASP A 32 -0.31 -3.57 10.22
CA ASP A 32 -0.14 -2.44 11.13
C ASP A 32 0.97 -1.49 10.65
N ARG A 33 2.05 -2.04 10.11
CA ARG A 33 3.18 -1.28 9.57
C ARG A 33 2.79 -0.45 8.35
N ALA A 34 2.09 -1.04 7.39
CA ALA A 34 1.60 -0.32 6.22
C ALA A 34 0.56 0.73 6.61
N ALA A 35 -0.39 0.40 7.51
CA ALA A 35 -1.38 1.33 8.00
C ALA A 35 -0.72 2.51 8.75
N THR A 36 0.27 2.23 9.61
CA THR A 36 1.06 3.25 10.30
C THR A 36 1.74 4.18 9.31
N CYS A 37 2.39 3.64 8.28
CA CYS A 37 3.09 4.46 7.29
C CYS A 37 2.16 5.23 6.36
N ALA A 38 0.99 4.67 6.04
CA ALA A 38 -0.07 5.37 5.32
C ALA A 38 -0.61 6.57 6.13
N VAL A 39 -0.85 6.40 7.44
CA VAL A 39 -1.26 7.49 8.34
C VAL A 39 -0.17 8.55 8.48
N VAL A 40 1.09 8.15 8.63
CA VAL A 40 2.24 9.08 8.66
C VAL A 40 2.32 9.86 7.36
N SER A 41 2.14 9.20 6.21
CA SER A 41 2.13 9.84 4.90
C SER A 41 0.98 10.84 4.79
N ALA A 42 -0.22 10.48 5.24
CA ALA A 42 -1.38 11.37 5.28
C ALA A 42 -1.14 12.60 6.16
N ALA A 43 -0.58 12.40 7.36
CA ALA A 43 -0.23 13.48 8.28
C ALA A 43 0.82 14.42 7.68
N SER A 44 1.86 13.88 7.04
CA SER A 44 2.85 14.67 6.29
C SER A 44 2.19 15.51 5.19
N SER A 45 1.30 14.91 4.39
CA SER A 45 0.61 15.63 3.32
C SER A 45 -0.27 16.75 3.86
N ARG A 46 -1.04 16.52 4.93
CA ARG A 46 -1.88 17.56 5.57
C ARG A 46 -1.04 18.67 6.18
N ALA A 47 0.07 18.33 6.84
CA ALA A 47 0.97 19.33 7.43
C ALA A 47 1.67 20.21 6.38
N SER A 48 1.79 19.72 5.15
CA SER A 48 2.40 20.46 4.03
C SER A 48 1.35 21.15 3.14
N ALA A 49 0.06 20.98 3.42
CA ALA A 49 -1.01 21.52 2.60
C ALA A 49 -1.22 23.01 2.91
N PRO A 50 -1.42 23.87 1.90
CA PRO A 50 -1.62 25.30 2.10
C PRO A 50 -2.97 25.65 2.75
N SER A 51 -3.94 24.72 2.82
CA SER A 51 -5.16 24.87 3.61
C SER A 51 -5.56 23.57 4.30
N VAL A 52 -5.94 23.65 5.57
CA VAL A 52 -6.39 22.51 6.41
C VAL A 52 -7.83 22.07 6.06
N ALA A 53 -8.58 22.94 5.37
CA ALA A 53 -9.98 22.71 5.02
C ALA A 53 -10.19 21.77 3.81
N GLY A 54 -9.13 21.51 3.02
CA GLY A 54 -9.19 20.61 1.87
C GLY A 54 -8.95 19.15 2.26
N GLY A 55 -9.72 18.23 1.67
CA GLY A 55 -9.35 16.81 1.67
C GLY A 55 -7.96 16.60 1.03
N LEU A 56 -7.41 15.40 1.20
CA LEU A 56 -6.13 15.05 0.58
C LEU A 56 -6.24 15.14 -0.95
N GLY A 57 -5.29 15.81 -1.59
CA GLY A 57 -5.20 15.85 -3.06
C GLY A 57 -4.93 14.47 -3.67
N PHE A 58 -5.17 14.35 -4.97
CA PHE A 58 -5.07 13.10 -5.72
C PHE A 58 -3.73 12.37 -5.53
N ASP A 59 -2.61 13.10 -5.62
CA ASP A 59 -1.26 12.52 -5.46
C ASP A 59 -1.05 11.94 -4.05
N ALA A 60 -1.56 12.62 -3.02
CA ALA A 60 -1.47 12.12 -1.65
C ALA A 60 -2.34 10.87 -1.45
N GLN A 61 -3.56 10.85 -1.99
CA GLN A 61 -4.44 9.69 -1.89
C GLN A 61 -3.87 8.45 -2.60
N THR A 62 -3.34 8.64 -3.82
CA THR A 62 -2.71 7.55 -4.58
C THR A 62 -1.45 7.03 -3.89
N GLN A 63 -0.68 7.90 -3.23
CA GLN A 63 0.46 7.48 -2.41
C GLN A 63 0.01 6.70 -1.16
N ILE A 64 -1.07 7.11 -0.49
CA ILE A 64 -1.60 6.46 0.70
C ILE A 64 -2.14 5.07 0.38
N ILE A 65 -2.94 4.93 -0.67
CA ILE A 65 -3.48 3.62 -1.08
C ILE A 65 -2.36 2.65 -1.50
N HIS A 66 -1.23 3.17 -2.00
CA HIS A 66 -0.10 2.34 -2.42
C HIS A 66 0.50 1.52 -1.27
N TYR A 67 0.51 2.03 -0.03
CA TYR A 67 0.93 1.24 1.14
C TYR A 67 0.02 0.02 1.34
N ALA A 68 -1.30 0.20 1.22
CA ALA A 68 -2.26 -0.90 1.33
C ALA A 68 -2.07 -1.91 0.19
N MET A 69 -1.80 -1.43 -1.03
CA MET A 69 -1.51 -2.30 -2.17
C MET A 69 -0.22 -3.12 -1.96
N LEU A 70 0.87 -2.48 -1.50
CA LEU A 70 2.15 -3.15 -1.25
C LEU A 70 2.01 -4.22 -0.18
N ALA A 71 1.39 -3.90 0.95
CA ALA A 71 1.16 -4.88 2.01
C ALA A 71 0.12 -5.94 1.63
N GLY A 72 -0.82 -5.62 0.73
CA GLY A 72 -1.78 -6.57 0.18
C GLY A 72 -1.19 -7.49 -0.87
N THR A 73 0.00 -7.20 -1.39
CA THR A 73 0.63 -7.97 -2.48
C THR A 73 1.57 -9.04 -1.93
N ASP A 74 1.43 -10.26 -2.42
CA ASP A 74 2.39 -11.36 -2.23
C ASP A 74 2.78 -11.99 -3.60
N ASP A 75 3.34 -13.20 -3.58
CA ASP A 75 3.75 -13.92 -4.80
C ASP A 75 2.55 -14.36 -5.67
N LYS A 76 1.34 -14.41 -5.10
CA LYS A 76 0.09 -14.76 -5.80
C LYS A 76 -0.64 -13.54 -6.35
N GLY A 77 -0.14 -12.33 -6.09
CA GLY A 77 -0.76 -11.08 -6.54
C GLY A 77 -1.34 -10.25 -5.40
N LEU A 78 -2.24 -9.33 -5.74
CA LEU A 78 -2.90 -8.46 -4.79
C LEU A 78 -4.06 -9.18 -4.09
N SER A 79 -4.03 -9.25 -2.76
CA SER A 79 -5.15 -9.71 -1.93
C SER A 79 -6.07 -8.56 -1.54
N ALA A 80 -7.27 -8.51 -2.11
CA ALA A 80 -8.28 -7.51 -1.74
C ALA A 80 -8.59 -7.50 -0.24
N LYS A 81 -8.67 -8.68 0.39
CA LYS A 81 -8.90 -8.83 1.84
C LYS A 81 -7.79 -8.15 2.65
N ARG A 82 -6.52 -8.35 2.28
CA ARG A 82 -5.39 -7.78 3.02
C ARG A 82 -5.25 -6.28 2.78
N THR A 83 -5.49 -5.81 1.56
CA THR A 83 -5.58 -4.37 1.24
C THR A 83 -6.67 -3.69 2.07
N ALA A 84 -7.86 -4.29 2.14
CA ALA A 84 -8.97 -3.77 2.95
C ALA A 84 -8.63 -3.75 4.46
N ALA A 85 -7.92 -4.78 4.95
CA ALA A 85 -7.47 -4.80 6.34
C ALA A 85 -6.51 -3.65 6.68
N VAL A 86 -5.61 -3.27 5.76
CA VAL A 86 -4.74 -2.10 5.94
C VAL A 86 -5.57 -0.81 6.02
N ILE A 87 -6.53 -0.64 5.09
CA ILE A 87 -7.39 0.55 5.05
C ILE A 87 -8.20 0.68 6.35
N ALA A 88 -8.84 -0.40 6.81
CA ALA A 88 -9.56 -0.39 8.08
C ALA A 88 -8.64 -0.02 9.25
N ARG A 89 -7.43 -0.59 9.27
CA ARG A 89 -6.47 -0.35 10.33
C ARG A 89 -5.93 1.09 10.34
N MET A 90 -5.88 1.77 9.20
CA MET A 90 -5.51 3.18 9.14
C MET A 90 -6.46 4.06 9.96
N SER A 91 -7.77 3.85 9.81
CA SER A 91 -8.79 4.61 10.55
C SER A 91 -8.67 4.40 12.07
N GLU A 92 -8.37 3.18 12.50
CA GLU A 92 -8.18 2.85 13.92
C GLU A 92 -6.91 3.50 14.52
N LEU A 93 -5.85 3.64 13.71
CA LEU A 93 -4.55 4.14 14.15
C LEU A 93 -4.40 5.67 14.03
N GLU A 94 -5.25 6.34 13.23
CA GLU A 94 -5.05 7.75 12.87
C GLU A 94 -4.90 8.68 14.07
N GLY A 95 -5.85 8.65 15.02
CA GLY A 95 -5.82 9.51 16.20
C GLY A 95 -4.61 9.23 17.11
N HIS A 96 -4.27 7.95 17.29
CA HIS A 96 -3.16 7.56 18.15
C HIS A 96 -1.80 8.01 17.57
N ILE A 97 -1.60 7.83 16.26
CA ILE A 97 -0.36 8.21 15.60
C ILE A 97 -0.24 9.73 15.51
N THR A 98 -1.29 10.42 15.06
CA THR A 98 -1.24 11.88 14.82
C THR A 98 -1.16 12.70 16.11
N GLY A 99 -1.65 12.17 17.24
CA GLY A 99 -1.44 12.75 18.56
C GLY A 99 -0.02 12.55 19.14
N GLY A 100 0.82 11.73 18.50
CA GLY A 100 2.19 11.43 18.94
C GLY A 100 3.29 12.12 18.13
N LYS A 101 4.54 11.66 18.30
CA LYS A 101 5.74 12.16 17.58
C LYS A 101 5.90 11.52 16.20
N TRP A 102 4.83 11.50 15.40
CA TRP A 102 4.76 10.79 14.12
C TRP A 102 5.81 11.23 13.09
N GLN A 103 6.32 12.45 13.16
CA GLN A 103 7.36 12.95 12.27
C GLN A 103 8.62 12.08 12.31
N LYS A 104 8.91 11.47 13.48
CA LYS A 104 10.04 10.55 13.65
C LYS A 104 9.87 9.21 12.91
N LEU A 105 8.65 8.87 12.51
CA LEU A 105 8.34 7.65 11.74
C LEU A 105 8.48 7.84 10.22
N ALA A 106 8.55 9.08 9.73
CA ALA A 106 8.64 9.34 8.29
C ALA A 106 9.87 8.70 7.64
N GLY A 107 11.04 8.77 8.29
CA GLY A 107 12.27 8.12 7.83
C GLY A 107 12.15 6.59 7.75
N PRO A 108 11.81 5.90 8.86
CA PRO A 108 11.56 4.46 8.87
C PRO A 108 10.51 4.01 7.84
N CYS A 109 9.43 4.76 7.64
CA CYS A 109 8.42 4.43 6.64
C CYS A 109 8.96 4.46 5.20
N ASN A 110 9.79 5.43 4.86
CA ASN A 110 10.43 5.49 3.54
C ASN A 110 11.39 4.33 3.31
N GLN A 111 12.05 3.85 4.37
CA GLN A 111 12.94 2.69 4.30
C GLN A 111 12.15 1.38 4.16
N ALA A 112 11.01 1.26 4.82
CA ALA A 112 10.16 0.07 4.78
C ALA A 112 9.37 -0.08 3.47
N PHE A 113 9.06 1.03 2.80
CA PHE A 113 8.26 1.07 1.56
C PHE A 113 8.91 1.98 0.51
N PRO A 114 10.09 1.64 -0.02
CA PRO A 114 10.80 2.47 -1.00
C PRO A 114 10.01 2.65 -2.31
N GLU A 115 9.15 1.69 -2.68
CA GLU A 115 8.35 1.73 -3.90
C GLU A 115 7.38 2.92 -3.94
N VAL A 116 6.92 3.37 -2.76
CA VAL A 116 5.97 4.49 -2.64
C VAL A 116 6.53 5.79 -3.20
N LYS A 117 7.86 5.97 -3.14
CA LYS A 117 8.55 7.16 -3.65
C LYS A 117 9.31 6.91 -4.95
N LYS A 118 9.26 5.68 -5.48
CA LYS A 118 9.97 5.33 -6.70
C LYS A 118 9.25 5.92 -7.90
N VAL A 119 9.85 6.95 -8.49
CA VAL A 119 9.32 7.67 -9.67
C VAL A 119 10.18 7.52 -10.92
N THR A 120 11.38 6.93 -10.79
CA THR A 120 12.31 6.64 -11.89
C THR A 120 12.64 5.15 -11.94
N GLY A 121 13.22 4.68 -13.06
CA GLY A 121 13.56 3.26 -13.23
C GLY A 121 12.34 2.34 -13.20
N ILE A 122 11.17 2.86 -13.60
CA ILE A 122 9.95 2.09 -13.78
C ILE A 122 9.95 1.53 -15.20
N ALA A 123 9.82 0.21 -15.32
CA ALA A 123 9.67 -0.47 -16.60
C ALA A 123 8.41 -1.34 -16.56
N LEU A 124 7.55 -1.15 -17.56
CA LEU A 124 6.39 -2.03 -17.76
C LEU A 124 6.86 -3.43 -18.20
N PRO A 125 6.05 -4.48 -17.98
CA PRO A 125 6.34 -5.80 -18.54
C PRO A 125 6.66 -5.76 -20.05
N ALA A 126 7.63 -6.57 -20.47
CA ALA A 126 8.04 -6.65 -21.88
C ALA A 126 6.93 -7.23 -22.76
N SER A 127 6.30 -8.32 -22.28
CA SER A 127 5.13 -8.94 -22.88
C SER A 127 4.00 -7.93 -23.03
N LYS A 128 3.51 -7.75 -24.27
CA LYS A 128 2.44 -6.80 -24.58
C LYS A 128 1.18 -7.10 -23.76
N PHE A 129 0.76 -8.36 -23.70
CA PHE A 129 -0.43 -8.75 -22.95
C PHE A 129 -0.26 -8.49 -21.45
N ASP A 130 0.88 -8.84 -20.86
CA ASP A 130 1.09 -8.67 -19.42
C ASP A 130 1.16 -7.18 -19.03
N ALA A 131 1.74 -6.35 -19.89
CA ALA A 131 1.72 -4.90 -19.70
C ALA A 131 0.30 -4.34 -19.83
N GLN A 132 -0.47 -4.74 -20.84
CA GLN A 132 -1.85 -4.33 -20.99
C GLN A 132 -2.69 -4.75 -19.79
N LEU A 133 -2.58 -6.01 -19.34
CA LEU A 133 -3.36 -6.55 -18.23
C LEU A 133 -3.01 -5.84 -16.91
N GLY A 134 -1.73 -5.57 -16.68
CA GLY A 134 -1.28 -4.78 -15.53
C GLY A 134 -1.81 -3.36 -15.56
N CYS A 135 -1.70 -2.66 -16.69
CA CYS A 135 -2.23 -1.31 -16.86
C CYS A 135 -3.75 -1.25 -16.73
N TYR A 136 -4.45 -2.26 -17.24
CA TYR A 136 -5.89 -2.42 -17.11
C TYR A 136 -6.30 -2.58 -15.64
N ALA A 137 -5.69 -3.53 -14.94
CA ALA A 137 -6.01 -3.82 -13.54
C ALA A 137 -5.65 -2.66 -12.60
N LEU A 138 -4.51 -2.00 -12.81
CA LEU A 138 -4.10 -0.83 -12.03
C LEU A 138 -5.03 0.36 -12.28
N GLY A 139 -5.40 0.61 -13.54
CA GLY A 139 -6.36 1.65 -13.90
C GLY A 139 -7.72 1.44 -13.24
N ASP A 140 -8.30 0.24 -13.32
CA ASP A 140 -9.57 -0.11 -12.67
C ASP A 140 -9.50 0.02 -11.14
N PHE A 141 -8.40 -0.42 -10.54
CA PHE A 141 -8.20 -0.31 -9.10
C PHE A 141 -8.19 1.15 -8.64
N LEU A 142 -7.43 2.01 -9.32
CA LEU A 142 -7.29 3.42 -8.93
C LEU A 142 -8.58 4.21 -9.14
N THR A 143 -9.33 3.96 -10.22
CA THR A 143 -10.61 4.64 -10.47
C THR A 143 -11.69 4.25 -9.47
N ARG A 144 -11.63 3.05 -8.89
CA ARG A 144 -12.55 2.61 -7.83
C ARG A 144 -12.12 3.00 -6.42
N SER A 145 -10.82 3.13 -6.19
CA SER A 145 -10.27 3.29 -4.83
C SER A 145 -9.94 4.73 -4.47
N VAL A 146 -9.76 5.62 -5.45
CA VAL A 146 -9.41 7.03 -5.22
C VAL A 146 -10.59 7.91 -5.57
N GLN A 147 -11.01 8.74 -4.62
CA GLN A 147 -12.07 9.72 -4.80
C GLN A 147 -11.50 11.12 -4.61
N THR A 148 -11.66 11.98 -5.60
CA THR A 148 -11.08 13.32 -5.57
C THR A 148 -12.07 14.32 -6.12
N SER A 149 -12.11 15.50 -5.51
CA SER A 149 -12.81 16.69 -6.01
C SER A 149 -11.86 17.71 -6.64
N ASP A 150 -10.55 17.40 -6.71
CA ASP A 150 -9.57 18.19 -7.45
C ASP A 150 -9.76 17.97 -8.97
N PRO A 151 -10.02 19.03 -9.76
CA PRO A 151 -10.22 18.92 -11.21
C PRO A 151 -9.06 18.23 -11.95
N LYS A 152 -7.82 18.38 -11.48
CA LYS A 152 -6.66 17.69 -12.06
C LYS A 152 -6.75 16.19 -11.82
N GLY A 153 -7.11 15.78 -10.59
CA GLY A 153 -7.33 14.39 -10.22
C GLY A 153 -8.49 13.77 -11.01
N GLU A 154 -9.62 14.47 -11.17
CA GLU A 154 -10.75 14.01 -11.99
C GLU A 154 -10.34 13.78 -13.44
N THR A 155 -9.60 14.72 -14.05
CA THR A 155 -9.08 14.59 -15.41
C THR A 155 -8.14 13.38 -15.54
N THR A 156 -7.34 13.14 -14.51
CA THR A 156 -6.42 11.98 -14.46
C THR A 156 -7.20 10.66 -14.40
N LEU A 157 -8.20 10.56 -13.52
CA LEU A 157 -9.07 9.38 -13.42
C LEU A 157 -9.90 9.14 -14.69
N ALA A 158 -10.35 10.20 -15.36
CA ALA A 158 -11.01 10.10 -16.66
C ALA A 158 -10.08 9.53 -17.73
N THR A 159 -8.80 9.91 -17.71
CA THR A 159 -7.77 9.35 -18.59
C THR A 159 -7.56 7.85 -18.32
N TYR A 160 -7.52 7.44 -17.05
CA TYR A 160 -7.41 6.02 -16.68
C TYR A 160 -8.64 5.23 -17.11
N SER A 161 -9.83 5.81 -16.97
CA SER A 161 -11.08 5.21 -17.44
C SER A 161 -11.10 5.05 -18.98
N LYS A 162 -10.53 6.01 -19.72
CA LYS A 162 -10.37 5.91 -21.18
C LYS A 162 -9.41 4.79 -21.57
N LEU A 163 -8.27 4.69 -20.87
CA LEU A 163 -7.31 3.58 -21.05
C LEU A 163 -8.00 2.24 -20.81
N HIS A 164 -8.75 2.09 -19.72
CA HIS A 164 -9.49 0.87 -19.39
C HIS A 164 -10.40 0.44 -20.54
N ARG A 165 -11.25 1.36 -21.04
CA ARG A 165 -12.15 1.09 -22.18
C ARG A 165 -11.40 0.68 -23.44
N LYS A 166 -10.25 1.31 -23.73
CA LYS A 166 -9.42 0.95 -24.89
C LYS A 166 -8.80 -0.44 -24.77
N LEU A 167 -8.54 -0.89 -23.53
CA LEU A 167 -7.95 -2.18 -23.24
C LEU A 167 -8.98 -3.31 -23.06
N ASP A 168 -10.29 -3.02 -22.87
CA ASP A 168 -11.32 -4.04 -22.62
C ASP A 168 -11.32 -5.16 -23.68
N ALA A 169 -11.36 -4.82 -24.97
CA ALA A 169 -11.39 -5.80 -26.05
C ALA A 169 -10.11 -6.68 -26.12
N PRO A 170 -8.88 -6.12 -26.20
CA PRO A 170 -7.67 -6.95 -26.24
C PRO A 170 -7.44 -7.75 -24.96
N ILE A 171 -7.84 -7.24 -23.79
CA ILE A 171 -7.77 -8.00 -22.54
C ILE A 171 -8.76 -9.16 -22.54
N GLY A 172 -10.00 -8.93 -22.95
CA GLY A 172 -11.00 -10.01 -23.08
C GLY A 172 -10.53 -11.12 -24.02
N ALA A 173 -9.98 -10.76 -25.17
CA ALA A 173 -9.41 -11.73 -26.11
C ALA A 173 -8.22 -12.50 -25.49
N GLY A 174 -7.24 -11.81 -24.93
CA GLY A 174 -6.05 -12.46 -24.39
C GLY A 174 -6.29 -13.30 -23.12
N LEU A 175 -7.31 -12.96 -22.32
CA LEU A 175 -7.79 -13.80 -21.21
C LEU A 175 -8.44 -15.08 -21.72
N LYS A 176 -9.28 -14.99 -22.77
CA LYS A 176 -9.91 -16.14 -23.41
C LYS A 176 -8.86 -17.10 -23.98
N GLU A 177 -7.84 -16.59 -24.67
CA GLU A 177 -6.72 -17.37 -25.20
C GLU A 177 -5.95 -18.14 -24.12
N ARG A 178 -5.86 -17.57 -22.91
CA ARG A 178 -5.23 -18.21 -21.73
C ARG A 178 -6.18 -19.16 -20.99
N GLY A 179 -7.35 -19.42 -21.55
CA GLY A 179 -8.38 -20.27 -20.95
C GLY A 179 -8.94 -19.71 -19.64
N ALA A 180 -8.94 -18.38 -19.47
CA ALA A 180 -9.53 -17.69 -18.33
C ALA A 180 -10.99 -17.29 -18.64
N SER A 181 -11.82 -18.27 -18.99
CA SER A 181 -13.24 -18.06 -19.30
C SER A 181 -14.14 -17.98 -18.06
N LYS A 182 -13.63 -18.36 -16.88
CA LYS A 182 -14.33 -18.25 -15.59
C LYS A 182 -13.89 -16.99 -14.83
N VAL A 183 -14.81 -16.44 -14.04
CA VAL A 183 -14.59 -15.20 -13.27
C VAL A 183 -13.40 -15.33 -12.33
N GLU A 184 -13.29 -16.46 -11.63
CA GLU A 184 -12.24 -16.70 -10.63
C GLU A 184 -10.85 -16.70 -11.26
N LYS A 185 -10.68 -17.38 -12.41
CA LYS A 185 -9.40 -17.42 -13.12
C LYS A 185 -9.07 -16.07 -13.75
N THR A 186 -10.07 -15.33 -14.23
CA THR A 186 -9.88 -13.95 -14.70
C THR A 186 -9.40 -13.05 -13.58
N GLN A 187 -10.04 -13.13 -12.41
CA GLN A 187 -9.69 -12.31 -11.27
C GLN A 187 -8.28 -12.63 -10.77
N LEU A 188 -7.92 -13.91 -10.67
CA LEU A 188 -6.57 -14.33 -10.29
C LEU A 188 -5.49 -13.73 -11.21
N LEU A 189 -5.68 -13.77 -12.54
CA LEU A 189 -4.74 -13.17 -13.48
C LEU A 189 -4.64 -11.64 -13.33
N LYS A 190 -5.77 -10.98 -13.03
CA LYS A 190 -5.79 -9.52 -12.78
C LYS A 190 -5.09 -9.18 -11.46
N ASP A 191 -5.33 -9.94 -10.40
CA ASP A 191 -4.71 -9.74 -9.09
C ASP A 191 -3.19 -9.97 -9.15
N GLU A 192 -2.74 -11.01 -9.86
CA GLU A 192 -1.32 -11.24 -10.14
C GLU A 192 -0.69 -10.08 -10.91
N ALA A 193 -1.35 -9.62 -11.97
CA ALA A 193 -0.87 -8.49 -12.75
C ALA A 193 -0.81 -7.21 -11.92
N LEU A 194 -1.85 -6.92 -11.14
CA LEU A 194 -1.91 -5.78 -10.24
C LEU A 194 -0.82 -5.83 -9.17
N GLY A 195 -0.55 -6.99 -8.58
CA GLY A 195 0.54 -7.18 -7.64
C GLY A 195 1.92 -6.92 -8.26
N ARG A 196 2.15 -7.35 -9.51
CA ARG A 196 3.38 -6.99 -10.24
C ARG A 196 3.49 -5.48 -10.46
N MET A 197 2.42 -4.84 -10.93
CA MET A 197 2.41 -3.40 -11.20
C MET A 197 2.61 -2.56 -9.93
N THR A 198 2.03 -2.98 -8.81
CA THR A 198 2.16 -2.34 -7.49
C THR A 198 3.63 -2.23 -7.06
N ARG A 199 4.45 -3.23 -7.37
CA ARG A 199 5.87 -3.27 -7.00
C ARG A 199 6.77 -2.45 -7.93
N LEU A 200 6.27 -1.93 -9.05
CA LEU A 200 7.10 -1.21 -10.01
C LEU A 200 7.53 0.18 -9.49
N GLY A 201 6.65 0.85 -8.75
CA GLY A 201 6.87 2.18 -8.19
C GLY A 201 5.55 2.89 -7.91
N ALA A 202 5.60 4.22 -7.77
CA ALA A 202 4.45 5.05 -7.46
C ALA A 202 3.31 4.86 -8.50
N PRO A 203 2.04 4.62 -8.09
CA PRO A 203 0.97 4.25 -9.01
C PRO A 203 0.72 5.24 -10.13
N VAL A 204 0.79 6.54 -9.84
CA VAL A 204 0.63 7.61 -10.84
C VAL A 204 1.70 7.53 -11.92
N LYS A 205 2.96 7.26 -11.55
CA LYS A 205 4.07 7.12 -12.52
C LYS A 205 3.99 5.85 -13.33
N VAL A 206 3.55 4.74 -12.73
CA VAL A 206 3.27 3.52 -13.49
C VAL A 206 2.14 3.76 -14.50
N MET A 207 1.08 4.50 -14.11
CA MET A 207 -0.02 4.84 -15.00
C MET A 207 0.36 5.82 -16.11
N GLU A 208 1.27 6.77 -15.87
CA GLU A 208 1.84 7.63 -16.93
C GLU A 208 2.51 6.79 -18.04
N MET A 209 3.25 5.74 -17.66
CA MET A 209 3.84 4.81 -18.64
C MET A 209 2.76 4.02 -19.39
N CYS A 210 1.70 3.61 -18.68
CA CYS A 210 0.58 2.89 -19.26
C CYS A 210 -0.19 3.72 -20.29
N THR A 211 -0.53 4.97 -19.96
CA THR A 211 -1.23 5.86 -20.88
C THR A 211 -0.33 6.22 -22.06
N SER A 212 0.94 6.58 -21.83
CA SER A 212 1.89 6.86 -22.91
C SER A 212 2.03 5.69 -23.90
N ARG A 213 1.99 4.44 -23.43
CA ARG A 213 2.14 3.26 -24.28
C ARG A 213 0.83 2.84 -24.98
N PHE A 214 -0.32 3.08 -24.37
CA PHE A 214 -1.56 2.42 -24.77
C PHE A 214 -2.76 3.35 -25.05
N THR A 215 -2.74 4.64 -24.70
CA THR A 215 -3.79 5.61 -25.13
C THR A 215 -3.38 6.37 -26.37
#